data_AF-A0A419WNP3-F1
#
_entry.id   AF-A0A419WNP3-F1
#
_cell.length_a   1.000
_cell.length_b   1.000
_cell.length_c   1.000
_cell.angle_alpha   90.00
_cell.angle_beta   90.00
_cell.angle_gamma   90.00
#
_symmetry.space_group_name_H-M   'P 1'
#
loop_
_entity.id
_entity.type
_entity.pdbx_description
1 polymer ?
#
loop_
_entity_poly.entity_id
_entity_poly.type
_entity_poly.pdbx_seq_one_letter_code
_entity_poly.pdbx_strand_id
1 'polypeptide(L)'
;MDECPRCQGSLEELSLGDVSTVSCPHCEYADIPVEHESVPETPESWRDALNRFYEETVPKVDPVEVESAPNANEEPEPIARED
;
A
#
# COMPACT_ATOMS: atom_id res chain seq x y z
N MET A 1 -10.76 -24.18 31.21
CA MET A 1 -9.60 -24.05 30.28
C MET A 1 -9.46 -22.57 30.10
N ASP A 2 -8.74 -21.94 31.02
CA ASP A 2 -8.74 -20.48 31.22
C ASP A 2 -7.31 -19.91 31.09
N GLU A 3 -6.40 -20.73 30.58
CA GLU A 3 -4.98 -20.44 30.43
C GLU A 3 -4.63 -20.26 28.94
N CYS A 4 -3.84 -19.23 28.65
CA CYS A 4 -3.38 -18.92 27.31
C CYS A 4 -2.52 -20.07 26.74
N PRO A 5 -2.80 -20.55 25.52
CA PRO A 5 -2.04 -21.66 24.93
C PRO A 5 -0.58 -21.30 24.61
N ARG A 6 -0.24 -20.00 24.53
CA ARG A 6 1.12 -19.53 24.22
C ARG A 6 2.00 -19.37 25.46
N CYS A 7 1.47 -18.77 26.52
CA CYS A 7 2.27 -18.38 27.69
C CYS A 7 1.69 -18.85 29.03
N GLN A 8 0.61 -19.64 29.01
CA GLN A 8 -0.10 -20.15 30.19
C GLN A 8 -0.61 -19.05 31.15
N GLY A 9 -0.63 -17.79 30.71
CA GLY A 9 -1.19 -16.68 31.47
C GLY A 9 -2.72 -16.65 31.43
N SER A 10 -3.34 -15.85 32.29
CA SER A 10 -4.80 -15.68 32.32
C SER A 10 -5.32 -15.06 31.02
N LEU A 11 -6.49 -15.55 30.59
CA LEU A 11 -7.24 -14.97 29.48
C LEU A 11 -8.29 -13.97 29.99
N GLU A 12 -8.59 -12.97 29.15
CA GLU A 12 -9.66 -11.99 29.36
C GLU A 12 -10.71 -12.14 28.25
N GLU A 13 -11.98 -12.09 28.62
CA GLU A 13 -13.10 -12.09 27.66
C GLU A 13 -13.37 -10.67 27.15
N LEU A 14 -13.51 -10.54 25.83
CA LEU A 14 -13.89 -9.33 25.13
C LEU A 14 -15.24 -9.55 24.45
N SER A 15 -16.13 -8.56 24.53
CA SER A 15 -17.47 -8.62 23.89
C SER A 15 -17.74 -7.37 23.06
N LEU A 16 -18.31 -7.56 21.87
CA LEU A 16 -18.77 -6.49 20.98
C LEU A 16 -20.11 -6.87 20.35
N GLY A 17 -21.19 -6.20 20.79
CA GLY A 17 -22.54 -6.59 20.41
C GLY A 17 -22.85 -8.01 20.88
N ASP A 18 -23.25 -8.88 19.96
CA ASP A 18 -23.60 -10.28 20.22
C ASP A 18 -22.41 -11.25 20.06
N VAL A 19 -21.20 -10.74 19.84
CA VAL A 19 -19.99 -11.54 19.61
C VAL A 19 -19.06 -11.44 20.82
N SER A 20 -18.48 -12.55 21.26
CA SER A 20 -17.41 -12.57 22.26
C SER A 20 -16.20 -13.39 21.81
N THR A 21 -15.05 -13.10 22.40
CA THR A 21 -13.77 -13.76 22.17
C THR A 21 -12.90 -13.68 23.43
N VAL A 22 -11.82 -14.45 23.49
CA VAL A 22 -10.80 -14.34 24.54
C VAL A 22 -9.50 -13.75 23.98
N SER A 23 -8.79 -13.00 24.81
CA SER A 23 -7.46 -12.47 24.52
C SER A 23 -6.52 -12.65 25.72
N CYS A 24 -5.21 -12.67 25.48
CA CYS A 24 -4.20 -12.70 26.52
C CYS A 24 -3.48 -11.35 26.59
N PRO A 25 -3.56 -10.60 27.70
CA PRO A 25 -2.88 -9.31 27.85
C PRO A 25 -1.35 -9.44 27.97
N HIS A 26 -0.83 -10.65 28.15
CA HIS A 26 0.60 -10.88 28.34
C HIS A 26 1.37 -11.11 27.04
N CYS A 27 0.77 -11.83 26.08
CA CYS A 27 1.45 -12.22 24.83
C CYS A 27 0.63 -11.93 23.57
N GLU A 28 -0.46 -11.19 23.71
CA GLU A 28 -1.30 -10.72 22.60
C GLU A 28 -1.93 -11.85 21.77
N TYR A 29 -2.05 -13.05 22.36
CA TYR A 29 -2.89 -14.10 21.79
C TYR A 29 -4.35 -13.63 21.77
N ALA A 30 -5.05 -13.86 20.66
CA ALA A 30 -6.49 -13.69 20.56
C ALA A 30 -7.08 -14.90 19.84
N ASP A 31 -8.17 -15.46 20.37
CA ASP A 31 -8.85 -16.63 19.80
C ASP A 31 -9.82 -16.24 18.68
N ILE A 32 -9.32 -15.44 17.74
CA ILE A 32 -10.09 -14.92 16.62
C ILE A 32 -9.59 -15.61 15.34
N PRO A 33 -10.46 -16.20 14.53
CA PRO A 33 -10.06 -16.73 13.23
C PRO A 33 -9.52 -15.59 12.37
N VAL A 34 -8.32 -15.77 11.82
CA VAL A 34 -7.66 -14.79 10.95
C VAL A 34 -7.48 -15.40 9.57
N GLU A 35 -7.96 -14.73 8.54
CA GLU A 35 -7.66 -15.06 7.16
C GLU A 35 -6.40 -14.28 6.75
N HIS A 36 -5.27 -15.00 6.61
CA HIS A 36 -4.02 -14.43 6.13
C HIS A 36 -3.98 -14.27 4.60
N GLU A 37 -5.03 -14.74 3.93
CA GLU A 37 -5.19 -14.61 2.50
C GLU A 37 -5.90 -13.29 2.20
N SER A 38 -5.28 -12.45 1.38
CA SER A 38 -5.99 -11.34 0.77
C SER A 38 -6.99 -11.88 -0.24
N VAL A 39 -8.19 -11.29 -0.29
CA VAL A 39 -9.09 -11.49 -1.45
C VAL A 39 -8.31 -11.08 -2.70
N PRO A 40 -8.18 -11.95 -3.72
CA PRO A 40 -7.42 -11.62 -4.91
C PRO A 40 -8.14 -10.52 -5.68
N GLU A 41 -7.66 -9.29 -5.53
CA GLU A 41 -8.04 -8.18 -6.40
C GLU A 41 -7.19 -8.24 -7.67
N THR A 42 -7.76 -7.81 -8.80
CA THR A 42 -6.95 -7.62 -10.00
C THR A 42 -6.03 -6.44 -9.73
N PRO A 43 -4.70 -6.62 -9.70
CA PRO A 43 -3.79 -5.52 -9.40
C PRO A 43 -3.93 -4.43 -10.49
N GLU A 44 -4.08 -3.18 -10.08
CA GLU A 44 -4.04 -2.06 -11.02
C GLU A 44 -2.63 -1.92 -11.61
N SER A 45 -2.53 -1.41 -12.84
CA SER A 45 -1.22 -1.13 -13.42
C SER A 45 -0.59 0.09 -12.73
N TRP A 46 0.74 0.14 -12.67
CA TRP A 46 1.45 1.32 -12.19
C TRP A 46 1.06 2.61 -12.93
N ARG A 47 0.74 2.51 -14.22
CA ARG A 47 0.29 3.68 -15.00
C ARG A 47 -1.06 4.16 -14.49
N ASP A 48 -2.01 3.26 -14.28
CA ASP A 48 -3.35 3.62 -13.82
C ASP A 48 -3.32 4.22 -12.42
N ALA A 49 -2.52 3.63 -11.52
CA ALA A 49 -2.31 4.15 -10.16
C ALA A 49 -1.75 5.59 -10.17
N LEU A 50 -0.73 5.85 -11.00
CA LEU A 50 -0.12 7.17 -11.12
C LEU A 50 -1.05 8.17 -11.81
N ASN A 51 -1.76 7.76 -12.85
CA ASN A 51 -2.75 8.61 -13.54
C ASN A 51 -3.84 9.05 -12.57
N ARG A 52 -4.42 8.12 -11.80
CA ARG A 52 -5.41 8.44 -10.76
C ARG A 52 -4.86 9.43 -9.74
N PHE A 53 -3.65 9.20 -9.24
CA PHE A 53 -3.00 10.13 -8.32
C PHE A 53 -2.86 11.54 -8.92
N TYR A 54 -2.40 11.67 -10.17
CA TYR A 54 -2.25 12.97 -10.81
C TYR A 54 -3.61 13.64 -11.10
N GLU A 55 -4.62 12.88 -11.48
CA GLU A 55 -5.98 13.41 -11.72
C GLU A 55 -6.63 13.97 -10.45
N GLU A 56 -6.36 13.37 -9.30
CA GLU A 56 -6.85 13.77 -7.97
C GLU A 56 -6.05 14.95 -7.38
N THR A 57 -4.73 14.99 -7.62
CA THR A 57 -3.83 15.92 -6.91
C THR A 57 -3.38 17.13 -7.73
N VAL A 58 -3.37 17.03 -9.07
CA VAL A 58 -2.94 18.13 -9.93
C VAL A 58 -4.15 18.99 -10.27
N PRO A 59 -4.13 20.29 -9.96
CA PRO A 59 -5.17 21.21 -10.42
C PRO A 59 -5.27 21.11 -11.94
N LYS A 60 -6.48 20.92 -12.46
CA LYS A 60 -6.74 20.97 -13.90
C LYS A 60 -6.52 22.40 -14.37
N VAL A 61 -5.30 22.68 -14.84
CA VAL A 61 -4.95 23.95 -15.48
C VAL A 61 -5.29 23.83 -16.95
N ASP A 62 -5.92 24.87 -17.51
CA ASP A 62 -6.20 24.90 -18.94
C ASP A 62 -4.87 24.84 -19.71
N PRO A 63 -4.78 24.01 -20.77
CA PRO A 63 -3.54 23.86 -21.52
C PRO A 63 -3.16 25.19 -22.15
N VAL A 64 -1.99 25.71 -21.77
CA VAL A 64 -1.32 26.79 -22.50
C VAL A 64 -0.65 26.14 -23.72
N GLU A 65 -0.92 26.65 -24.93
CA GLU A 65 -0.21 26.26 -26.15
C GLU A 65 1.30 26.43 -25.94
N VAL A 66 2.00 25.32 -25.73
CA VAL A 66 3.47 25.27 -25.72
C VAL A 66 3.94 25.04 -27.14
N GLU A 67 4.57 26.06 -27.71
CA GLU A 67 5.23 26.01 -29.01
C GLU A 67 6.27 24.88 -29.02
N SER A 68 6.27 24.09 -30.10
CA SER A 68 6.93 22.78 -30.17
C SER A 68 8.42 22.81 -29.79
N ALA A 69 8.82 21.93 -28.86
CA ALA A 69 10.23 21.72 -28.50
C ALA A 69 11.07 21.27 -29.71
N PRO A 70 12.38 21.58 -29.75
CA PRO A 70 13.25 21.19 -30.86
C PRO A 70 13.43 19.66 -30.93
N ASN A 71 13.61 19.18 -32.16
CA ASN A 71 13.56 17.77 -32.56
C ASN A 71 14.67 16.92 -31.90
N ALA A 72 14.28 15.86 -31.19
CA ALA A 72 15.17 14.91 -30.51
C ALA A 72 16.03 14.01 -31.42
N ASN A 73 16.06 14.27 -32.74
CA ASN A 73 16.89 13.55 -33.70
C ASN A 73 18.25 14.23 -33.96
N GLU A 74 18.62 15.27 -33.19
CA GLU A 74 19.96 15.86 -33.29
C GLU A 74 20.96 14.99 -32.52
N GLU A 75 21.83 14.29 -33.25
CA GLU A 75 22.85 13.41 -32.69
C GLU A 75 23.90 14.26 -31.93
N PRO A 76 24.17 14.00 -30.65
CA PRO A 76 25.11 14.81 -29.87
C PRO A 76 26.55 14.60 -30.35
N GLU A 77 27.30 15.69 -30.50
CA GLU A 77 28.69 15.62 -30.98
C GLU A 77 29.57 14.75 -30.06
N PRO A 78 30.51 13.97 -30.62
CA PRO A 78 31.34 13.07 -29.84
C PRO A 78 32.30 13.85 -28.93
N ILE A 79 32.17 13.63 -27.62
CA ILE A 79 33.10 14.14 -26.62
C ILE A 79 34.47 13.45 -26.76
N ALA A 80 35.47 14.21 -27.20
CA ALA A 80 36.86 13.75 -27.27
C ALA A 80 37.39 13.49 -25.85
N ARG A 81 38.00 12.32 -25.65
CA ARG A 81 38.72 12.00 -24.42
C ARG A 81 40.11 12.60 -24.52
N GLU A 82 40.48 13.43 -23.57
CA GLU A 82 41.84 13.97 -23.45
C GLU A 82 42.71 12.93 -22.71
N ASP A 83 43.89 12.59 -23.28
CA ASP A 83 44.89 11.64 -22.73
C ASP A 83 45.73 12.26 -21.60
#